data_AF-W1JCD0-F1
#
_entry.id   AF-W1JCD0-F1
#
_cell.length_a   1.000
_cell.length_b   1.000
_cell.length_c   1.000
_cell.angle_alpha   90.00
_cell.angle_beta   90.00
_cell.angle_gamma   90.00
#
_symmetry.space_group_name_H-M   'P 1'
#
loop_
_entity.id
_entity.type
_entity.pdbx_description
1 polymer ?
#
loop_
_entity_poly.entity_id
_entity_poly.type
_entity_poly.pdbx_seq_one_letter_code
_entity_poly.pdbx_strand_id
1 'polypeptide(L)'
;MPITVNTLYRDSLNFFKHQLLNIVILSVLAALVTTLLEHIFIPDGEQLKLLVEIQDAFKESGNASIKNFVDQLTPEEQLMFLRTAFGILFSNIFGDTLLTVSVLILISAISNGHQTNALQVSKLSLMQLPKMLLLMFICTLLVQVGYVLMFIPGVLFSITFAFAPIFLLDKGKGVFTSMQESWRLAFNNFRLLVPAVLLWIAIKLILVLGLSRLPDIALSSLNNLLSSMLLIYLFRLYMLTKPQNQ
;
A
#
# COMPACT_ATOMS: atom_id res chain seq x y z
N MET A 1 -15.04 -16.45 22.50
CA MET A 1 -16.01 -15.34 22.47
C MET A 1 -16.25 -14.95 21.01
N PRO A 2 -17.49 -14.72 20.55
CA PRO A 2 -17.72 -14.31 19.17
C PRO A 2 -17.00 -12.98 18.91
N ILE A 3 -16.32 -12.88 17.76
CA ILE A 3 -15.66 -11.65 17.32
C ILE A 3 -16.76 -10.64 16.99
N THR A 4 -17.08 -9.75 17.93
CA THR A 4 -18.01 -8.66 17.67
C THR A 4 -17.28 -7.59 16.88
N VAL A 5 -17.71 -7.28 15.65
CA VAL A 5 -17.08 -6.27 14.78
C VAL A 5 -16.80 -4.94 15.51
N ASN A 6 -17.71 -4.57 16.43
CA ASN A 6 -17.60 -3.36 17.23
C ASN A 6 -16.41 -3.37 18.21
N THR A 7 -16.07 -4.53 18.81
CA THR A 7 -14.92 -4.61 19.72
C THR A 7 -13.61 -4.48 18.95
N LEU A 8 -13.50 -5.12 17.78
CA LEU A 8 -12.32 -5.02 16.90
C LEU A 8 -12.09 -3.58 16.41
N TYR A 9 -13.15 -2.89 16.00
CA TYR A 9 -13.06 -1.50 15.54
C TYR A 9 -12.64 -0.57 16.68
N ARG A 10 -13.27 -0.68 17.86
CA ARG A 10 -12.94 0.14 19.03
C ARG A 10 -11.51 -0.08 19.50
N ASP A 11 -11.07 -1.33 19.50
CA ASP A 11 -9.73 -1.71 19.90
C ASP A 11 -8.69 -1.11 18.92
N SER A 12 -8.90 -1.27 17.61
CA SER A 12 -8.05 -0.66 16.58
C SER A 12 -7.96 0.86 16.70
N LEU A 13 -9.09 1.53 16.95
CA LEU A 13 -9.13 2.97 17.19
C LEU A 13 -8.39 3.39 18.46
N ASN A 14 -8.54 2.62 19.54
CA ASN A 14 -7.85 2.91 20.78
C ASN A 14 -6.34 2.86 20.60
N PHE A 15 -5.83 1.86 19.89
CA PHE A 15 -4.40 1.78 19.57
C PHE A 15 -3.93 2.93 18.71
N PHE A 16 -4.69 3.25 17.66
CA PHE A 16 -4.37 4.38 16.79
C PHE A 16 -4.27 5.68 17.60
N LYS A 17 -5.20 5.93 18.53
CA LYS A 17 -5.17 7.12 19.39
C LYS A 17 -3.96 7.15 20.33
N HIS A 18 -3.62 6.03 20.97
CA HIS A 18 -2.48 5.96 21.89
C HIS A 18 -1.14 6.08 21.17
N GLN A 19 -1.06 5.64 19.92
CA GLN A 19 0.17 5.63 19.12
C GLN A 19 0.15 6.66 18.00
N LEU A 20 -0.77 7.63 18.06
CA LEU A 20 -1.02 8.59 16.98
C LEU A 20 0.26 9.34 16.61
N LEU A 21 1.02 9.79 17.60
CA LEU A 21 2.29 10.49 17.37
C LEU A 21 3.28 9.63 16.60
N ASN A 22 3.47 8.36 16.98
CA ASN A 22 4.36 7.45 16.27
C ASN A 22 3.89 7.17 14.85
N ILE A 23 2.58 6.96 14.65
CA ILE A 23 1.99 6.71 13.33
C ILE A 23 2.12 7.94 12.42
N VAL A 24 1.89 9.15 12.94
CA VAL A 24 2.05 10.39 12.18
C VAL A 24 3.51 10.58 11.76
N ILE A 25 4.47 10.37 12.67
CA ILE A 25 5.90 10.46 12.35
C ILE A 25 6.26 9.47 11.23
N LEU A 26 5.83 8.21 11.33
CA LEU A 26 6.09 7.21 10.29
C LEU A 26 5.42 7.56 8.96
N SER A 27 4.20 8.11 9.01
CA SER A 27 3.44 8.49 7.81
C SER A 27 4.09 9.65 7.06
N VAL A 28 4.55 10.68 7.80
CA VAL A 28 5.27 11.83 7.26
C VAL A 28 6.64 11.41 6.75
N LEU A 29 7.37 10.56 7.48
CA LEU A 29 8.67 10.05 7.05
C LEU A 29 8.54 9.25 5.76
N ALA A 30 7.55 8.37 5.66
CA ALA A 30 7.30 7.61 4.43
C ALA A 30 6.92 8.54 3.27
N ALA A 31 6.05 9.52 3.50
CA ALA A 31 5.66 10.50 2.47
C ALA A 31 6.87 11.30 1.97
N LEU A 32 7.71 11.78 2.89
CA LEU A 32 8.91 12.53 2.55
C LEU A 32 9.88 11.69 1.71
N VAL A 33 10.11 10.44 2.10
CA VAL A 33 10.94 9.50 1.33
C VAL A 33 10.36 9.27 -0.06
N THR A 34 9.05 9.03 -0.19
CA THR A 34 8.37 8.89 -1.50
C THR A 34 8.61 10.12 -2.37
N THR A 35 8.33 11.33 -1.86
CA THR A 35 8.46 12.56 -2.63
C THR A 35 9.91 12.86 -3.03
N LEU A 36 10.89 12.52 -2.16
CA LEU A 36 12.30 12.65 -2.50
C LEU A 36 12.69 11.67 -3.62
N LEU A 37 12.23 10.42 -3.56
CA LEU A 37 12.47 9.45 -4.62
C LEU A 37 11.82 9.92 -5.93
N GLU A 38 10.58 10.41 -5.90
CA GLU A 38 9.90 10.95 -7.07
C GLU A 38 10.70 12.08 -7.74
N HIS A 39 11.23 13.03 -6.96
CA HIS A 39 12.04 14.12 -7.50
C HIS A 39 13.40 13.65 -8.05
N ILE A 40 13.98 12.58 -7.48
CA ILE A 40 15.23 11.98 -7.98
C ILE A 40 15.01 11.24 -9.31
N PHE A 41 13.90 10.53 -9.44
CA PHE A 41 13.60 9.75 -10.64
C PHE A 41 12.97 10.58 -11.77
N ILE A 42 12.31 11.70 -11.44
CA ILE A 42 11.51 12.50 -12.36
C ILE A 42 11.87 13.99 -12.21
N PRO A 43 12.65 14.57 -13.14
CA PRO A 43 12.85 16.01 -13.19
C PRO A 43 11.55 16.76 -13.54
N ASP A 44 11.26 17.88 -12.86
CA ASP A 44 10.00 18.67 -12.87
C ASP A 44 9.39 19.00 -14.25
N GLY A 45 10.18 18.99 -15.33
CA GLY A 45 9.71 19.32 -16.69
C GLY A 45 8.84 18.23 -17.35
N GLU A 46 8.92 16.99 -16.89
CA GLU A 46 8.34 15.82 -17.58
C GLU A 46 7.00 15.33 -16.99
N GLN A 47 6.69 15.68 -15.72
CA GLN A 47 5.47 15.20 -15.04
C GLN A 47 4.17 15.74 -15.65
N LEU A 48 4.15 17.02 -16.02
CA LEU A 48 2.95 17.68 -16.55
C LEU A 48 2.61 17.21 -17.97
N LYS A 49 3.62 16.95 -18.80
CA LYS A 49 3.41 16.40 -20.15
C LYS A 49 2.86 14.98 -20.08
N LEU A 50 3.43 14.16 -19.21
CA LEU A 50 2.99 12.78 -18.96
C LEU A 50 1.54 12.68 -18.47
N LEU A 51 1.16 13.51 -17.49
CA LEU A 51 -0.19 13.45 -16.93
C LEU A 51 -1.27 13.87 -17.94
N VAL A 52 -0.96 14.85 -18.80
CA VAL A 52 -1.88 15.31 -19.85
C VAL A 52 -1.99 14.25 -20.96
N GLU A 53 -0.88 13.70 -21.43
CA GLU A 53 -0.90 12.69 -22.51
C GLU A 53 -1.51 11.36 -22.07
N ILE A 54 -1.24 10.90 -20.84
CA ILE A 54 -1.88 9.69 -20.30
C ILE A 54 -3.38 9.90 -20.12
N GLN A 55 -3.82 11.09 -19.67
CA GLN A 55 -5.23 11.39 -19.50
C GLN A 55 -5.98 11.44 -20.84
N ASP A 56 -5.35 11.97 -21.89
CA ASP A 56 -5.93 12.00 -23.23
C ASP A 56 -5.93 10.59 -23.87
N ALA A 57 -4.87 9.80 -23.68
CA ALA A 57 -4.81 8.41 -24.15
C ALA A 57 -5.81 7.47 -23.44
N PHE A 58 -6.20 7.76 -22.18
CA PHE A 58 -7.21 6.98 -21.44
C PHE A 58 -8.66 7.42 -21.69
N LYS A 59 -8.89 8.67 -22.11
CA LYS A 59 -10.25 9.18 -22.43
C LYS A 59 -10.79 8.59 -23.72
N GLU A 60 -9.94 8.28 -24.69
CA GLU A 60 -10.32 7.57 -25.90
C GLU A 60 -10.12 6.05 -25.71
N SER A 61 -11.21 5.36 -25.39
CA SER A 61 -11.23 3.93 -25.07
C SER A 61 -10.55 3.03 -26.13
N GLY A 62 -9.52 2.27 -25.74
CA GLY A 62 -9.15 1.00 -26.39
C GLY A 62 -7.66 0.72 -26.58
N ASN A 63 -7.30 -0.57 -26.54
CA ASN A 63 -5.96 -1.16 -26.72
C ASN A 63 -5.27 -0.71 -28.03
N ALA A 64 -6.07 -0.31 -29.02
CA ALA A 64 -5.62 0.21 -30.31
C ALA A 64 -5.01 1.62 -30.19
N SER A 65 -5.50 2.45 -29.27
CA SER A 65 -4.97 3.81 -29.05
C SER A 65 -3.64 3.80 -28.30
N ILE A 66 -3.42 2.87 -27.36
CA ILE A 66 -2.11 2.70 -26.71
C ILE A 66 -1.06 2.24 -27.73
N LYS A 67 -1.42 1.33 -28.64
CA LYS A 67 -0.53 0.90 -29.71
C LYS A 67 -0.22 2.05 -30.68
N ASN A 68 -1.22 2.84 -31.07
CA ASN A 68 -1.03 4.00 -31.94
C ASN A 68 -0.25 5.14 -31.26
N PHE A 69 -0.41 5.32 -29.94
CA PHE A 69 0.36 6.28 -29.14
C PHE A 69 1.83 5.84 -29.03
N VAL A 70 2.09 4.57 -28.74
CA VAL A 70 3.45 4.02 -28.72
C VAL A 70 4.11 4.08 -30.10
N ASP A 71 3.36 3.80 -31.17
CA ASP A 71 3.84 3.86 -32.55
C ASP A 71 4.12 5.31 -33.04
N GLN A 72 3.56 6.33 -32.37
CA GLN A 72 3.79 7.75 -32.66
C GLN A 72 5.00 8.35 -31.94
N LEU A 73 5.51 7.68 -30.91
CA LEU A 73 6.64 8.15 -30.11
C LEU A 73 7.98 7.73 -30.72
N THR A 74 8.96 8.61 -30.64
CA THR A 74 10.35 8.26 -30.93
C THR A 74 10.89 7.25 -29.89
N PRO A 75 11.87 6.41 -30.23
CA PRO A 75 12.45 5.46 -29.29
C PRO A 75 13.07 6.13 -28.05
N GLU A 76 13.52 7.39 -28.18
CA GLU A 76 14.03 8.19 -27.07
C GLU A 76 12.91 8.62 -26.10
N GLU A 77 11.76 9.06 -26.64
CA GLU A 77 10.57 9.37 -25.85
C GLU A 77 10.05 8.12 -25.14
N GLN A 78 9.91 6.97 -25.83
CA GLN A 78 9.47 5.70 -25.23
C GLN A 78 10.33 5.29 -24.01
N LEU A 79 11.65 5.44 -24.12
CA LEU A 79 12.58 5.16 -23.01
C LEU A 79 12.37 6.14 -21.85
N MET A 80 12.10 7.41 -22.15
CA MET A 80 11.77 8.43 -21.16
C MET A 80 10.45 8.12 -20.44
N PHE A 81 9.39 7.72 -21.17
CA PHE A 81 8.13 7.25 -20.59
C PHE A 81 8.35 6.07 -19.64
N LEU A 82 9.08 5.05 -20.10
CA LEU A 82 9.33 3.86 -19.29
C LEU A 82 10.12 4.19 -18.03
N ARG A 83 11.13 5.06 -18.14
CA ARG A 83 11.92 5.52 -16.98
C ARG A 83 11.07 6.27 -15.98
N THR A 84 10.22 7.18 -16.44
CA THR A 84 9.34 7.94 -15.53
C THR A 84 8.27 7.06 -14.91
N ALA A 85 7.63 6.18 -15.69
CA ALA A 85 6.69 5.20 -15.18
C ALA A 85 7.34 4.29 -14.13
N PHE A 86 8.55 3.80 -14.39
CA PHE A 86 9.33 3.04 -13.42
C PHE A 86 9.63 3.86 -12.16
N GLY A 87 10.04 5.13 -12.31
CA GLY A 87 10.27 6.06 -11.21
C GLY A 87 9.04 6.23 -10.32
N ILE A 88 7.88 6.52 -10.91
CA ILE A 88 6.60 6.66 -10.19
C ILE A 88 6.26 5.35 -9.46
N LEU A 89 6.31 4.22 -10.16
CA LEU A 89 5.96 2.92 -9.57
C LEU A 89 6.91 2.54 -8.43
N PHE A 90 8.22 2.71 -8.65
CA PHE A 90 9.23 2.38 -7.67
C PHE A 90 9.12 3.26 -6.42
N SER A 91 8.98 4.58 -6.57
CA SER A 91 8.84 5.51 -5.45
C SER A 91 7.61 5.19 -4.61
N ASN A 92 6.46 4.95 -5.26
CA ASN A 92 5.22 4.61 -4.56
C ASN A 92 5.32 3.28 -3.83
N ILE A 93 5.81 2.23 -4.49
CA ILE A 93 5.97 0.90 -3.86
C ILE A 93 6.98 0.97 -2.71
N PHE A 94 8.07 1.71 -2.88
CA PHE A 94 9.08 1.89 -1.85
C PHE A 94 8.50 2.59 -0.61
N GLY A 95 7.78 3.71 -0.81
CA GLY A 95 7.11 4.45 0.25
C GLY A 95 6.07 3.64 1.01
N ASP A 96 5.17 2.98 0.27
CA ASP A 96 4.13 2.11 0.85
C ASP A 96 4.75 0.93 1.61
N THR A 97 5.84 0.36 1.09
CA THR A 97 6.59 -0.69 1.77
C THR A 97 7.21 -0.18 3.07
N LEU A 98 7.89 0.97 3.03
CA LEU A 98 8.53 1.56 4.20
C LEU A 98 7.52 1.83 5.32
N LEU A 99 6.36 2.38 4.96
CA LEU A 99 5.24 2.56 5.87
C LEU A 99 4.75 1.24 6.43
N THR A 100 4.48 0.26 5.55
CA THR A 100 3.92 -1.04 5.93
C THR A 100 4.82 -1.78 6.91
N VAL A 101 6.12 -1.90 6.62
CA VAL A 101 7.06 -2.55 7.54
C VAL A 101 7.13 -1.82 8.87
N SER A 102 7.25 -0.49 8.84
CA SER A 102 7.42 0.30 10.07
C SER A 102 6.17 0.22 10.96
N VAL A 103 4.98 0.37 10.40
CA VAL A 103 3.73 0.27 11.15
C VAL A 103 3.53 -1.14 11.70
N LEU A 104 3.81 -2.18 10.93
CA LEU A 104 3.65 -3.56 11.40
C LEU A 104 4.66 -3.93 12.50
N ILE A 105 5.92 -3.48 12.40
CA ILE A 105 6.91 -3.65 13.48
C ILE A 105 6.45 -2.91 14.74
N LEU A 106 5.97 -1.67 14.60
CA LEU A 106 5.47 -0.88 15.73
C LEU A 106 4.31 -1.62 16.44
N ILE A 107 3.34 -2.11 15.67
CA ILE A 107 2.20 -2.87 16.21
C ILE A 107 2.68 -4.15 16.89
N SER A 108 3.59 -4.91 16.26
CA SER A 108 4.12 -6.15 16.82
C SER A 108 4.89 -5.91 18.12
N ALA A 109 5.73 -4.87 18.18
CA ALA A 109 6.54 -4.56 19.36
C ALA A 109 5.67 -4.18 20.56
N ILE A 110 4.68 -3.30 20.33
CA ILE A 110 3.76 -2.85 21.39
C ILE A 110 2.84 -3.99 21.84
N SER A 111 2.38 -4.83 20.91
CA SER A 111 1.55 -6.00 21.23
C SER A 111 2.31 -7.03 22.07
N ASN A 112 3.63 -7.10 21.92
CA ASN A 112 4.54 -7.92 22.73
C ASN A 112 5.02 -7.22 24.02
N GLY A 113 4.44 -6.07 24.40
CA GLY A 113 4.76 -5.35 25.63
C GLY A 113 6.06 -4.52 25.60
N HIS A 114 6.69 -4.37 24.45
CA HIS A 114 7.90 -3.55 24.31
C HIS A 114 7.55 -2.08 24.07
N GLN A 115 8.20 -1.17 24.78
CA GLN A 115 8.10 0.27 24.49
C GLN A 115 9.11 0.61 23.39
N THR A 116 8.61 0.85 22.18
CA THR A 116 9.45 1.20 21.02
C THR A 116 9.08 2.56 20.47
N ASN A 117 10.09 3.37 20.15
CA ASN A 117 9.91 4.66 19.49
C ASN A 117 9.92 4.52 17.96
N ALA A 118 9.26 5.43 17.24
CA ALA A 118 9.24 5.48 15.77
C ALA A 118 10.65 5.41 15.13
N LEU A 119 11.65 6.05 15.75
CA LEU A 119 13.05 6.03 15.33
C LEU A 119 13.70 4.64 15.42
N GLN A 120 13.41 3.87 16.48
CA GLN A 120 13.95 2.51 16.64
C GLN A 120 13.31 1.56 15.64
N VAL A 121 12.00 1.70 15.44
CA VAL A 121 11.23 0.95 14.46
C VAL A 121 11.75 1.21 13.04
N SER A 122 12.09 2.47 12.71
CA SER A 122 12.64 2.83 11.39
C SER A 122 13.99 2.16 11.09
N LYS A 123 14.81 1.93 12.12
CA LYS A 123 16.08 1.21 11.95
C LYS A 123 15.84 -0.28 11.72
N LEU A 124 14.92 -0.87 12.48
CA LEU A 124 14.59 -2.29 12.34
C LEU A 124 13.89 -2.58 11.01
N SER A 125 13.06 -1.64 10.54
CA SER A 125 12.36 -1.77 9.26
C SER A 125 13.32 -1.82 8.08
N LEU A 126 14.44 -1.08 8.13
CA LEU A 126 15.44 -1.06 7.06
C LEU A 126 16.03 -2.46 6.79
N MET A 127 16.18 -3.30 7.81
CA MET A 127 16.71 -4.66 7.67
C MET A 127 15.71 -5.62 7.01
N GLN A 128 14.40 -5.40 7.21
CA GLN A 128 13.33 -6.24 6.67
C GLN A 128 12.71 -5.67 5.38
N LEU A 129 13.03 -4.42 5.05
CA LEU A 129 12.57 -3.70 3.87
C LEU A 129 12.79 -4.45 2.56
N PRO A 130 13.97 -5.04 2.23
CA PRO A 130 14.16 -5.66 0.92
C PRO A 130 13.21 -6.85 0.68
N LYS A 131 12.95 -7.64 1.72
CA LYS A 131 12.02 -8.78 1.63
C LYS A 131 10.56 -8.33 1.50
N MET A 132 10.18 -7.28 2.25
CA MET A 132 8.83 -6.71 2.13
C MET A 132 8.64 -6.00 0.79
N LEU A 133 9.66 -5.32 0.28
CA LEU A 133 9.61 -4.63 -1.01
C LEU A 133 9.38 -5.64 -2.13
N LEU A 134 10.07 -6.77 -2.11
CA LEU A 134 9.83 -7.86 -3.07
C LEU A 134 8.38 -8.37 -2.99
N LEU A 135 7.84 -8.56 -1.77
CA LEU A 135 6.45 -8.98 -1.59
C LEU A 135 5.46 -7.94 -2.12
N MET A 136 5.61 -6.68 -1.71
CA MET A 136 4.73 -5.59 -2.11
C MET A 136 4.79 -5.35 -3.61
N PHE A 137 5.97 -5.47 -4.23
CA PHE A 137 6.15 -5.40 -5.67
C PHE A 137 5.35 -6.48 -6.40
N ILE A 138 5.49 -7.75 -6.00
CA ILE A 138 4.75 -8.87 -6.59
C ILE A 138 3.25 -8.68 -6.38
N CYS A 139 2.80 -8.39 -5.16
CA CYS A 139 1.37 -8.17 -4.86
C CYS A 139 0.80 -7.02 -5.68
N THR A 140 1.53 -5.91 -5.81
CA THR A 140 1.11 -4.75 -6.61
C THR A 140 0.98 -5.13 -8.07
N LEU A 141 1.98 -5.81 -8.66
CA LEU A 141 1.89 -6.27 -10.04
C LEU A 141 0.68 -7.18 -10.28
N LEU A 142 0.41 -8.14 -9.39
CA LEU A 142 -0.76 -9.00 -9.51
C LEU A 142 -2.07 -8.21 -9.44
N VAL A 143 -2.16 -7.24 -8.53
CA VAL A 143 -3.32 -6.35 -8.40
C VAL A 143 -3.50 -5.49 -9.67
N GLN A 144 -2.41 -4.93 -10.21
CA GLN A 144 -2.44 -4.14 -11.44
C GLN A 144 -2.86 -4.97 -12.65
N VAL A 145 -2.31 -6.17 -12.82
CA VAL A 145 -2.77 -7.13 -13.85
C VAL A 145 -4.24 -7.47 -13.66
N GLY A 146 -4.68 -7.62 -12.41
CA GLY A 146 -6.09 -7.79 -12.07
C GLY A 146 -6.95 -6.64 -12.61
N TYR A 147 -6.59 -5.39 -12.32
CA TYR A 147 -7.32 -4.22 -12.82
C TYR A 147 -7.34 -4.12 -14.33
N VAL A 148 -6.22 -4.42 -15.00
CA VAL A 148 -6.12 -4.41 -16.48
C VAL A 148 -7.01 -5.49 -17.11
N LEU A 149 -7.12 -6.67 -16.50
CA LEU A 149 -7.98 -7.74 -17.01
C LEU A 149 -9.46 -7.39 -16.84
N MET A 150 -9.86 -7.02 -15.62
CA MET A 150 -11.20 -6.51 -15.28
C MET A 150 -11.17 -5.87 -13.89
N PHE A 151 -11.96 -4.81 -13.66
CA PHE A 151 -11.93 -4.08 -12.38
C PHE A 151 -12.14 -4.99 -11.14
N ILE A 152 -13.04 -5.98 -11.24
CA ILE A 152 -13.39 -6.88 -10.13
C ILE A 152 -12.19 -7.76 -9.69
N PRO A 153 -11.47 -8.47 -10.60
CA PRO A 153 -10.23 -9.18 -10.25
C PRO A 153 -9.19 -8.35 -9.52
N GLY A 154 -8.96 -7.09 -9.90
CA GLY A 154 -8.01 -6.21 -9.21
C GLY A 154 -8.40 -5.96 -7.75
N VAL A 155 -9.68 -5.66 -7.50
CA VAL A 155 -10.22 -5.52 -6.14
C VAL A 155 -10.12 -6.82 -5.36
N LEU A 156 -10.41 -7.96 -5.99
CA LEU A 156 -10.33 -9.27 -5.36
C LEU A 156 -8.88 -9.60 -4.94
N PHE A 157 -7.89 -9.37 -5.80
CA PHE A 157 -6.49 -9.56 -5.45
C PHE A 157 -6.03 -8.64 -4.31
N SER A 158 -6.48 -7.38 -4.30
CA SER A 158 -6.18 -6.44 -3.21
C SER A 158 -6.71 -6.94 -1.86
N ILE A 159 -7.96 -7.42 -1.84
CA ILE A 159 -8.57 -8.06 -0.66
C ILE A 159 -7.78 -9.31 -0.24
N THR A 160 -7.41 -10.13 -1.22
CA THR A 160 -6.84 -11.46 -0.96
C THR A 160 -5.39 -11.39 -0.48
N PHE A 161 -4.63 -10.38 -0.92
CA PHE A 161 -3.25 -10.13 -0.48
C PHE A 161 -3.13 -9.15 0.69
N ALA A 162 -4.25 -8.65 1.24
CA ALA A 162 -4.25 -7.68 2.33
C ALA A 162 -3.49 -8.16 3.60
N PHE A 163 -3.46 -9.48 3.86
CA PHE A 163 -2.72 -10.06 5.00
C PHE A 163 -1.28 -10.49 4.67
N ALA A 164 -0.88 -10.51 3.40
CA ALA A 164 0.44 -10.97 2.98
C ALA A 164 1.60 -10.28 3.72
N PRO A 165 1.63 -8.93 3.89
CA PRO A 165 2.71 -8.28 4.62
C PRO A 165 2.73 -8.68 6.11
N ILE A 166 1.58 -8.95 6.72
CA ILE A 166 1.48 -9.38 8.11
C ILE A 166 2.06 -10.79 8.28
N PHE A 167 1.74 -11.72 7.37
CA PHE A 167 2.29 -13.08 7.38
C PHE A 167 3.81 -13.12 7.17
N LEU A 168 4.35 -12.21 6.35
CA LEU A 168 5.79 -12.11 6.11
C LEU A 168 6.56 -11.76 7.39
N LEU A 169 6.04 -10.82 8.18
CA LEU A 169 6.67 -10.35 9.41
C LEU A 169 6.49 -11.33 10.59
N ASP A 170 5.30 -11.90 10.76
CA ASP A 170 4.99 -12.75 11.91
C ASP A 170 5.69 -14.12 11.85
N LYS A 171 5.89 -14.70 10.66
CA LYS A 171 6.41 -16.08 10.53
C LYS A 171 7.76 -16.21 9.86
N GLY A 172 8.40 -15.11 9.44
CA GLY A 172 9.66 -15.16 8.68
C GLY A 172 9.58 -15.98 7.37
N LYS A 173 8.36 -16.37 6.96
CA LYS A 173 8.07 -17.26 5.83
C LYS A 173 8.55 -16.66 4.51
N GLY A 174 8.72 -17.50 3.49
CA GLY A 174 9.06 -17.04 2.14
C GLY A 174 7.98 -16.12 1.57
N VAL A 175 8.35 -15.25 0.61
CA VAL A 175 7.43 -14.27 -0.01
C VAL A 175 6.17 -14.94 -0.57
N PHE A 176 6.34 -15.98 -1.39
CA PHE A 176 5.23 -16.73 -1.97
C PHE A 176 4.37 -17.46 -0.93
N THR A 177 4.98 -18.04 0.11
CA THR A 177 4.24 -18.71 1.18
C THR A 177 3.37 -17.72 1.97
N SER A 178 3.82 -16.50 2.18
CA SER A 178 3.02 -15.45 2.83
C SER A 178 1.81 -15.04 1.98
N MET A 179 1.97 -14.99 0.66
CA MET A 179 0.87 -14.71 -0.27
C MET A 179 -0.19 -15.82 -0.26
N GLN A 180 0.24 -17.09 -0.29
CA GLN A 180 -0.68 -18.24 -0.28
C GLN A 180 -1.48 -18.30 1.02
N GLU A 181 -0.84 -18.05 2.17
CA GLU A 181 -1.50 -18.03 3.47
C GLU A 181 -2.46 -16.84 3.60
N SER A 182 -2.06 -15.67 3.09
CA SER A 182 -2.95 -14.51 2.96
C SER A 182 -4.20 -14.86 2.17
N TRP A 183 -4.02 -15.55 1.04
CA TRP A 183 -5.12 -15.96 0.19
C TRP A 183 -6.12 -16.82 0.95
N ARG A 184 -5.64 -17.90 1.57
CA ARG A 184 -6.49 -18.82 2.35
C ARG A 184 -7.21 -18.10 3.49
N LEU A 185 -6.52 -17.24 4.23
CA LEU A 185 -7.12 -16.53 5.37
C LEU A 185 -8.15 -15.49 4.93
N ALA A 186 -7.89 -14.79 3.82
CA ALA A 186 -8.79 -13.79 3.26
C ALA A 186 -10.12 -14.40 2.79
N PHE A 187 -10.09 -15.56 2.12
CA PHE A 187 -11.31 -16.27 1.73
C PHE A 187 -12.12 -16.75 2.94
N ASN A 188 -11.45 -17.24 4.00
CA ASN A 188 -12.14 -17.68 5.21
C ASN A 188 -12.81 -16.52 5.98
N ASN A 189 -12.28 -15.30 5.86
CA ASN A 189 -12.77 -14.12 6.59
C ASN A 189 -13.32 -13.03 5.66
N PHE A 190 -13.77 -13.42 4.47
CA PHE A 190 -14.15 -12.50 3.39
C PHE A 190 -15.21 -11.48 3.83
N ARG A 191 -16.20 -11.91 4.63
CA ARG A 191 -17.29 -11.06 5.11
C ARG A 191 -16.83 -9.88 5.98
N LEU A 192 -15.72 -10.02 6.71
CA LEU A 192 -15.16 -8.96 7.56
C LEU A 192 -14.16 -8.10 6.77
N LEU A 193 -13.39 -8.72 5.88
CA LEU A 193 -12.30 -8.09 5.15
C LEU A 193 -12.83 -7.19 4.02
N VAL A 194 -13.77 -7.69 3.21
CA VAL A 194 -14.34 -6.97 2.06
C VAL A 194 -14.86 -5.58 2.42
N PRO A 195 -15.77 -5.41 3.40
CA PRO A 195 -16.29 -4.07 3.70
C PRO A 195 -15.20 -3.13 4.21
N ALA A 196 -14.21 -3.63 4.96
CA ALA A 196 -13.10 -2.81 5.45
C ALA A 196 -12.19 -2.30 4.32
N VAL A 197 -11.80 -3.19 3.39
CA VAL A 197 -10.95 -2.80 2.24
C VAL A 197 -11.72 -1.95 1.24
N LEU A 198 -12.98 -2.25 0.95
CA LEU A 198 -13.80 -1.41 0.07
C LEU A 198 -14.00 0.00 0.65
N LEU A 199 -14.27 0.10 1.95
CA LEU A 199 -14.37 1.40 2.63
C LEU A 199 -13.05 2.16 2.57
N TRP A 200 -11.91 1.47 2.77
CA TRP A 200 -10.60 2.09 2.61
C TRP A 200 -10.35 2.60 1.19
N ILE A 201 -10.65 1.80 0.16
CA ILE A 201 -10.55 2.22 -1.26
C ILE A 201 -11.43 3.45 -1.51
N ALA A 202 -12.67 3.45 -1.02
CA ALA A 202 -13.60 4.55 -1.19
C ALA A 202 -13.09 5.84 -0.54
N ILE A 203 -12.60 5.77 0.71
CA ILE A 203 -12.02 6.94 1.39
C ILE A 203 -10.77 7.44 0.66
N LYS A 204 -9.88 6.54 0.22
CA LYS A 204 -8.67 6.91 -0.53
C LYS A 204 -9.03 7.64 -1.83
N LEU A 205 -10.07 7.20 -2.52
CA LEU A 205 -10.56 7.83 -3.75
C LEU A 205 -11.17 9.21 -3.46
N ILE A 206 -11.98 9.35 -2.41
CA ILE A 206 -12.51 10.64 -1.94
C ILE A 206 -11.37 11.59 -1.54
N LEU A 207 -10.32 11.07 -0.89
CA LEU A 207 -9.17 11.85 -0.46
C LEU A 207 -8.43 12.47 -1.67
N VAL A 208 -8.13 11.65 -2.67
CA VAL A 208 -7.43 12.08 -3.89
C VAL A 208 -8.27 13.09 -4.67
N LEU A 209 -9.58 12.87 -4.80
CA LEU A 209 -10.46 13.79 -5.53
C LEU A 209 -10.75 15.08 -4.76
N GLY A 210 -10.96 14.99 -3.45
CA GLY A 210 -11.42 16.09 -2.60
C GLY A 210 -10.31 17.02 -2.10
N LEU A 211 -9.06 16.53 -2.04
CA LEU A 211 -7.92 17.27 -1.50
C LEU A 211 -6.79 17.46 -2.51
N SER A 212 -7.11 17.41 -3.81
CA SER A 212 -6.17 17.63 -4.92
C SER A 212 -5.49 19.01 -4.92
N ARG A 213 -5.95 19.95 -4.08
CA ARG A 213 -5.35 21.28 -3.90
C ARG A 213 -4.30 21.37 -2.78
N LEU A 214 -4.12 20.30 -1.99
CA LEU A 214 -3.09 20.25 -0.97
C LEU A 214 -1.72 19.96 -1.60
N PRO A 215 -0.61 20.39 -0.97
CA PRO A 215 0.72 20.00 -1.43
C PRO A 215 0.89 18.47 -1.37
N ASP A 216 1.64 17.92 -2.31
CA ASP A 216 1.79 16.47 -2.52
C ASP A 216 2.25 15.72 -1.26
N ILE A 217 3.13 16.34 -0.48
CA ILE A 217 3.62 15.80 0.79
C ILE A 217 2.48 15.65 1.81
N ALA A 218 1.58 16.64 1.89
CA ALA A 218 0.47 16.60 2.84
C ALA A 218 -0.57 15.56 2.42
N LEU A 219 -0.88 15.48 1.12
CA LEU A 219 -1.79 14.48 0.57
C LEU A 219 -1.24 13.06 0.79
N SER A 220 0.04 12.85 0.50
CA SER A 220 0.75 11.59 0.71
C SER A 220 0.80 11.19 2.18
N SER A 221 1.07 12.13 3.09
CA SER A 221 1.07 11.88 4.53
C SER A 221 -0.31 11.44 5.04
N LEU A 222 -1.38 12.06 4.53
CA LEU A 222 -2.75 11.73 4.92
C LEU A 222 -3.19 10.37 4.35
N ASN A 223 -2.78 10.07 3.13
CA ASN A 223 -2.95 8.75 2.52
C ASN A 223 -2.20 7.65 3.31
N ASN A 224 -0.98 7.95 3.77
CA ASN A 224 -0.19 7.04 4.61
C ASN A 224 -0.85 6.83 5.99
N LEU A 225 -1.44 7.88 6.57
CA LEU A 225 -2.16 7.77 7.83
C LEU A 225 -3.41 6.88 7.69
N LEU A 226 -4.16 7.03 6.61
CA LEU A 226 -5.31 6.17 6.28
C LEU A 226 -4.87 4.70 6.08
N SER A 227 -3.78 4.49 5.35
CA SER A 227 -3.21 3.15 5.11
C SER A 227 -2.73 2.50 6.42
N SER A 228 -2.11 3.28 7.31
CA SER A 228 -1.72 2.82 8.65
C SER A 228 -2.92 2.37 9.49
N MET A 229 -4.04 3.08 9.40
CA MET A 229 -5.28 2.73 10.09
C MET A 229 -5.84 1.39 9.61
N LEU A 230 -5.83 1.15 8.29
CA LEU A 230 -6.21 -0.15 7.72
C LEU A 230 -5.26 -1.25 8.19
N LEU A 231 -3.94 -1.02 8.18
CA LEU A 231 -2.94 -2.00 8.64
C LEU A 231 -3.16 -2.40 10.11
N ILE A 232 -3.49 -1.46 10.99
CA ILE A 232 -3.80 -1.74 12.41
C ILE A 232 -5.02 -2.64 12.51
N TYR A 233 -6.09 -2.31 11.77
CA TYR A 233 -7.30 -3.13 11.73
C TYR A 233 -7.02 -4.54 11.22
N LEU A 234 -6.30 -4.67 10.10
CA LEU A 234 -5.93 -5.95 9.51
C LEU A 234 -5.03 -6.78 10.43
N PHE A 235 -4.05 -6.17 11.10
CA PHE A 235 -3.19 -6.87 12.06
C PHE A 235 -3.98 -7.43 13.23
N ARG A 236 -4.94 -6.67 13.77
CA ARG A 236 -5.79 -7.13 14.87
C ARG A 236 -6.76 -8.21 14.43
N LEU A 237 -7.34 -8.06 13.25
CA LEU A 237 -8.15 -9.11 12.63
C LEU A 237 -7.32 -10.37 12.42
N TYR A 238 -6.09 -10.24 11.94
CA TYR A 238 -5.14 -11.34 11.79
C TYR A 238 -4.89 -12.04 13.12
N MET A 239 -4.57 -11.32 14.19
CA MET A 239 -4.32 -11.92 15.52
C MET A 239 -5.53 -12.68 16.07
N LEU A 240 -6.76 -12.25 15.76
CA LEU A 240 -8.00 -12.93 16.19
C LEU A 240 -8.39 -14.12 15.31
N THR A 241 -8.01 -14.10 14.04
CA THR A 241 -8.41 -15.10 13.04
C THR A 241 -7.31 -16.08 12.68
N LYS A 242 -6.07 -15.83 13.13
CA LYS A 242 -4.94 -16.73 12.96
C LYS A 242 -5.36 -18.09 13.51
N PRO A 243 -5.36 -19.16 12.68
CA PRO A 243 -5.56 -20.49 13.21
C PRO A 243 -4.43 -20.72 14.23
N GLN A 244 -4.82 -21.01 15.47
CA GLN A 244 -3.94 -21.65 16.44
C GLN A 244 -3.58 -23.01 15.83
N ASN A 245 -2.57 -23.05 14.97
CA ASN A 245 -1.89 -24.29 14.69
C ASN A 245 -1.22 -24.68 16.00
N GLN A 246 -1.85 -25.63 16.70
CA GLN A 246 -1.15 -26.66 17.46
C GLN A 246 -0.07 -27.30 16.58
#